data_AF-A0A9X0CVI0-F1
#
_entry.id   AF-A0A9X0CVI0-F1
#
_cell.length_a   1.000
_cell.length_b   1.000
_cell.length_c   1.000
_cell.angle_alpha   90.00
_cell.angle_beta   90.00
_cell.angle_gamma   90.00
#
_symmetry.space_group_name_H-M   'P 1'
#
loop_
_entity.id
_entity.type
_entity.pdbx_description
1 polymer ?
#
loop_
_entity_poly.entity_id
_entity_poly.type
_entity_poly.pdbx_seq_one_letter_code
_entity_poly.pdbx_strand_id
1 'polypeptide(L)'
;MQSDKEFEDEAVVTTNAFRKIHRALPMKINTELNREAKKYAEKIASMGSLQHDYDAVKHLDEGENLAMGCRQYGAPLTAKEAITNW
;
A
#
# COMPACT_ATOMS: atom_id res chain seq x y z
N MET A 1 -13.37 -0.61 -12.63
CA MET A 1 -12.76 -0.36 -11.30
C MET A 1 -11.67 -1.41 -11.17
N GLN A 2 -10.43 -1.02 -10.81
CA GLN A 2 -9.30 -1.95 -10.70
C GLN A 2 -9.61 -3.05 -9.67
N SER A 3 -9.27 -4.29 -9.96
CA SER A 3 -9.38 -5.42 -9.02
C SER A 3 -8.27 -5.37 -7.98
N ASP A 4 -8.47 -6.02 -6.83
CA ASP A 4 -7.42 -6.14 -5.79
C ASP A 4 -6.12 -6.70 -6.39
N LYS A 5 -6.22 -7.73 -7.23
CA LYS A 5 -5.06 -8.35 -7.87
C LYS A 5 -4.27 -7.39 -8.75
N GLU A 6 -4.97 -6.59 -9.57
CA GLU A 6 -4.32 -5.59 -10.42
C GLU A 6 -3.63 -4.50 -9.58
N PHE A 7 -4.21 -4.12 -8.44
CA PHE A 7 -3.60 -3.16 -7.51
C PHE A 7 -2.35 -3.74 -6.84
N GLU A 8 -2.40 -4.98 -6.36
CA GLU A 8 -1.28 -5.70 -5.75
C GLU A 8 -0.11 -5.90 -6.73
N ASP A 9 -0.41 -6.32 -7.96
CA ASP A 9 0.58 -6.51 -9.02
C ASP A 9 1.25 -5.17 -9.38
N GLU A 10 0.46 -4.09 -9.50
CA GLU A 10 1.01 -2.74 -9.74
C GLU A 10 1.89 -2.27 -8.57
N ALA A 11 1.50 -2.57 -7.33
CA ALA A 11 2.24 -2.20 -6.13
C ALA A 11 3.63 -2.85 -6.09
N VAL A 12 3.70 -4.18 -6.27
CA VAL A 12 4.97 -4.90 -6.21
C VAL A 12 5.88 -4.55 -7.39
N VAL A 13 5.33 -4.34 -8.58
CA VAL A 13 6.09 -3.94 -9.78
C VAL A 13 6.69 -2.54 -9.59
N THR A 14 5.89 -1.57 -9.14
CA THR A 14 6.36 -0.20 -8.93
C THR A 14 7.42 -0.14 -7.84
N THR A 15 7.19 -0.82 -6.72
CA THR A 15 8.17 -0.85 -5.62
C THR A 15 9.48 -1.49 -6.06
N ASN A 16 9.42 -2.61 -6.79
CA ASN A 16 10.63 -3.28 -7.29
C ASN A 16 11.37 -2.47 -8.36
N ALA A 17 10.69 -1.62 -9.12
CA ALA A 17 11.34 -0.68 -10.03
C ALA A 17 12.23 0.31 -9.25
N PHE A 18 11.73 0.90 -8.17
CA PHE A 18 12.52 1.76 -7.29
C PHE A 18 13.64 0.99 -6.58
N ARG A 19 13.34 -0.18 -6.01
CA ARG A 19 14.36 -1.02 -5.36
C ARG A 19 15.52 -1.39 -6.29
N LYS A 20 15.24 -1.66 -7.58
CA LYS A 20 16.27 -1.91 -8.59
C LYS A 20 17.21 -0.72 -8.78
N ILE A 21 16.69 0.51 -8.81
CA ILE A 21 17.50 1.74 -8.89
C ILE A 21 18.45 1.82 -7.69
N HIS A 22 17.95 1.49 -6.50
CA HIS A 22 18.72 1.48 -5.25
C HIS A 22 19.52 0.19 -5.03
N ARG A 23 19.57 -0.72 -6.02
CA ARG A 23 20.28 -2.02 -5.93
C ARG A 23 19.84 -2.90 -4.74
N ALA A 24 18.61 -2.73 -4.29
CA ALA A 24 18.01 -3.56 -3.24
C ALA A 24 17.40 -4.84 -3.83
N LEU A 25 17.37 -5.91 -3.04
CA LEU A 25 16.75 -7.18 -3.44
C LEU A 25 15.25 -7.00 -3.74
N PRO A 26 14.67 -7.62 -4.76
CA PRO A 26 13.24 -7.48 -5.05
C PRO A 26 12.39 -8.08 -3.93
N MET A 27 11.25 -7.46 -3.66
CA MET A 27 10.22 -7.98 -2.76
C MET A 27 9.23 -8.85 -3.53
N LYS A 28 8.54 -9.73 -2.79
CA LYS A 28 7.49 -10.61 -3.28
C LYS A 28 6.20 -10.28 -2.55
N ILE A 29 5.08 -10.54 -3.20
CA ILE A 29 3.77 -10.47 -2.55
C ILE A 29 3.71 -11.48 -1.40
N ASN A 30 3.18 -11.03 -0.27
CA ASN A 30 2.74 -11.87 0.83
C ASN A 30 1.22 -11.68 0.97
N THR A 31 0.46 -12.74 0.73
CA THR A 31 -1.02 -12.69 0.72
C THR A 31 -1.60 -12.30 2.08
N GLU A 32 -0.94 -12.68 3.18
CA GLU A 32 -1.41 -12.31 4.52
C GLU A 32 -1.23 -10.82 4.78
N LEU A 33 -0.04 -10.26 4.45
CA LEU A 33 0.20 -8.82 4.55
C LEU A 33 -0.75 -8.01 3.69
N ASN A 34 -1.07 -8.46 2.47
CA ASN A 34 -2.05 -7.79 1.61
C ASN A 34 -3.46 -7.78 2.25
N ARG A 35 -3.87 -8.91 2.84
CA ARG A 35 -5.16 -9.04 3.51
C ARG A 35 -5.26 -8.10 4.71
N GLU A 36 -4.21 -8.01 5.51
CA GLU A 36 -4.13 -7.12 6.68
C GLU A 36 -4.08 -5.65 6.28
N ALA A 37 -3.24 -5.30 5.31
CA ALA A 37 -3.15 -3.94 4.76
C ALA A 37 -4.48 -3.47 4.18
N LYS A 38 -5.19 -4.32 3.42
CA LYS A 38 -6.53 -4.00 2.89
C LYS A 38 -7.54 -3.75 4.00
N LYS A 39 -7.60 -4.64 5.00
CA LYS A 39 -8.49 -4.49 6.15
C LYS A 39 -8.21 -3.19 6.91
N TYR A 40 -6.94 -2.81 7.05
CA TYR A 40 -6.57 -1.56 7.72
C TYR A 40 -6.93 -0.33 6.87
N ALA A 41 -6.68 -0.37 5.56
CA ALA A 41 -7.06 0.69 4.63
C ALA A 41 -8.58 0.99 4.69
N GLU A 42 -9.43 -0.04 4.74
CA GLU A 42 -10.88 0.11 4.91
C GLU A 42 -11.24 0.78 6.25
N LYS A 43 -10.57 0.39 7.34
CA LYS A 43 -10.75 1.00 8.68
C LYS A 43 -10.42 2.49 8.66
N ILE A 44 -9.23 2.87 8.21
CA ILE A 44 -8.80 4.28 8.22
C ILE A 44 -9.56 5.15 7.21
N ALA A 45 -10.04 4.56 6.11
CA ALA A 45 -10.97 5.21 5.19
C ALA A 45 -12.30 5.53 5.88
N SER A 46 -12.86 4.61 6.67
CA SER A 46 -14.09 4.85 7.44
C SER A 46 -13.92 5.91 8.54
N MET A 47 -12.72 6.02 9.11
CA MET A 47 -12.37 7.05 10.09
C MET A 47 -12.15 8.43 9.45
N GLY A 48 -11.87 8.49 8.13
CA GLY A 48 -11.52 9.72 7.43
C GLY A 48 -10.19 10.33 7.90
N SER A 49 -9.29 9.51 8.45
CA SER A 49 -8.03 9.98 9.04
C SER A 49 -6.89 9.01 8.73
N LEU A 50 -5.74 9.55 8.31
CA LEU A 50 -4.54 8.78 8.05
C LEU A 50 -3.75 8.60 9.36
N GLN A 51 -3.81 7.41 9.95
CA GLN A 51 -3.15 7.08 11.21
C GLN A 51 -2.51 5.71 11.11
N HIS A 52 -1.35 5.52 11.73
CA HIS A 52 -0.61 4.25 11.74
C HIS A 52 -1.26 3.18 12.61
N ASP A 53 -1.19 1.92 12.18
CA ASP A 53 -1.59 0.79 13.03
C ASP A 53 -0.45 0.37 13.95
N TYR A 54 -0.23 1.14 15.03
CA TYR A 54 0.81 0.83 16.00
C TYR A 54 0.64 -0.53 16.69
N ASP A 55 -0.55 -1.14 16.66
CA ASP A 55 -0.77 -2.46 17.25
C ASP A 55 -0.48 -3.58 16.25
N ALA A 56 -0.84 -3.42 14.98
CA ALA A 56 -0.53 -4.41 13.94
C ALA A 56 0.97 -4.44 13.59
N VAL A 57 1.62 -3.28 13.49
CA VAL A 57 3.07 -3.21 13.15
C VAL A 57 3.99 -3.53 14.32
N LYS A 58 3.47 -3.95 15.48
CA LYS A 58 4.27 -4.38 16.65
C LYS A 58 4.99 -5.70 16.42
N HIS A 59 4.62 -6.46 15.39
CA HIS A 59 5.42 -7.60 14.96
C HIS A 59 6.81 -7.08 14.54
N LEU A 60 7.87 -7.60 15.17
CA LEU A 60 9.23 -7.02 15.15
C LEU A 60 9.88 -6.89 13.74
N ASP A 61 9.23 -7.39 12.69
CA ASP A 61 9.78 -7.44 11.33
C ASP A 61 8.82 -6.88 10.26
N GLU A 62 7.82 -6.10 10.65
CA GLU A 62 6.86 -5.48 9.74
C GLU A 62 6.95 -3.95 9.77
N GLY A 63 6.72 -3.32 8.62
CA GLY A 63 6.69 -1.87 8.46
C GLY A 63 5.45 -1.45 7.67
N GLU A 64 5.06 -0.18 7.81
CA GLU A 64 3.84 0.36 7.20
C GLU A 64 4.10 1.71 6.53
N ASN A 65 3.59 1.84 5.30
CA ASN A 65 3.40 3.12 4.63
C ASN A 65 1.91 3.31 4.35
N LEU A 66 1.42 4.54 4.51
CA LEU A 66 0.02 4.89 4.29
C LEU A 66 -0.11 5.94 3.20
N ALA A 67 -1.20 5.89 2.44
CA ALA A 67 -1.56 6.92 1.48
C ALA A 67 -3.08 7.14 1.50
N MET A 68 -3.50 8.39 1.47
CA MET A 68 -4.90 8.78 1.38
C MET A 68 -5.01 9.99 0.45
N GLY A 69 -5.97 9.95 -0.47
CA GLY A 69 -6.20 11.01 -1.45
C GLY A 69 -7.67 11.40 -1.51
N CYS A 70 -7.94 12.69 -1.46
CA CYS A 70 -9.27 13.25 -1.74
C CYS A 70 -9.44 13.42 -3.25
N ARG A 71 -10.61 13.08 -3.80
CA ARG A 71 -10.89 13.26 -5.24
C ARG A 71 -11.82 14.41 -5.50
N GLN A 72 -11.40 15.28 -6.40
CA GLN A 72 -12.32 15.88 -7.36
C GLN A 72 -12.47 14.82 -8.48
N TYR A 73 -13.70 14.42 -8.86
CA TYR A 73 -14.01 13.58 -10.05
C TYR A 73 -13.92 12.02 -9.98
N GLY A 74 -13.79 11.40 -8.81
CA GLY A 74 -14.21 9.99 -8.62
C GLY A 74 -13.31 8.83 -9.12
N ALA A 75 -12.17 9.08 -9.77
CA ALA A 75 -11.26 8.01 -10.22
C ALA A 75 -10.30 7.51 -9.12
N PRO A 76 -10.23 6.21 -8.73
CA PRO A 76 -9.45 5.63 -7.61
C PRO A 76 -7.94 5.97 -7.56
N LEU A 77 -7.31 5.94 -6.38
CA LEU A 77 -5.88 6.25 -6.17
C LEU A 77 -5.16 4.97 -6.53
N THR A 78 -4.23 5.04 -7.47
CA THR A 78 -3.51 3.87 -7.96
C THR A 78 -2.38 3.49 -7.00
N ALA A 79 -1.95 2.23 -7.03
CA ALA A 79 -0.81 1.80 -6.23
C ALA A 79 0.46 2.53 -6.67
N LYS A 80 0.61 2.75 -7.98
CA LYS A 80 1.73 3.49 -8.54
C LYS A 80 1.81 4.92 -8.03
N GLU A 81 0.69 5.65 -7.97
CA GLU A 81 0.64 7.01 -7.43
C GLU A 81 1.02 7.04 -5.95
N ALA A 82 0.49 6.10 -5.14
CA ALA A 82 0.84 6.01 -3.73
C ALA A 82 2.34 5.78 -3.54
N ILE A 83 2.91 4.75 -4.19
CA ILE A 83 4.33 4.38 -4.05
C ILE A 83 5.28 5.44 -4.57
N THR A 84 4.92 6.17 -5.63
CA THR A 84 5.76 7.24 -6.17
C THR A 84 5.89 8.43 -5.22
N ASN A 85 4.92 8.62 -4.32
CA ASN A 85 4.90 9.73 -3.37
C ASN A 85 5.43 9.37 -1.97
N TRP A 86 5.77 8.10 -1.73
CA TRP A 86 6.49 7.66 -0.53
C TRP A 86 7.99 7.95 -0.67
#